data_AF-A0A821ZII7-F1
#
_entry.id   AF-A0A821ZII7-F1
#
_cell.length_a   1.000
_cell.length_b   1.000
_cell.length_c   1.000
_cell.angle_alpha   90.00
_cell.angle_beta   90.00
_cell.angle_gamma   90.00
#
_symmetry.space_group_name_H-M   'P 1'
#
loop_
_entity.id
_entity.type
_entity.pdbx_description
1 polymer ?
#
loop_
_entity_poly.entity_id
_entity_poly.type
_entity_poly.pdbx_seq_one_letter_code
_entity_poly.pdbx_strand_id
1 'polypeptide(L)' 'ITLSTNLMKDLGLDSLDLVEIIVALENEFGFEIPDSEYDKLYIVKSMVDYLVNKMNIVAGPK' A
#
# COMPACT_ATOMS: atom_id res chain seq x y z
N ILE A 1 -9.18 -4.53 -11.03
CA ILE A 1 -8.45 -4.41 -9.74
C ILE A 1 -9.47 -4.44 -8.61
N THR A 2 -9.25 -5.25 -7.58
CA THR A 2 -10.07 -5.37 -6.38
C THR A 2 -9.20 -5.22 -5.13
N LEU A 3 -9.81 -5.12 -3.94
CA LEU A 3 -9.06 -5.06 -2.68
C LEU A 3 -8.20 -6.31 -2.43
N SER A 4 -8.60 -7.47 -2.98
CA SER A 4 -7.84 -8.71 -2.86
C SER A 4 -6.74 -8.86 -3.91
N THR A 5 -6.62 -7.95 -4.87
CA THR A 5 -5.60 -8.01 -5.93
C THR A 5 -4.21 -7.98 -5.33
N ASN A 6 -3.40 -8.99 -5.67
CA ASN A 6 -1.98 -9.03 -5.40
C ASN A 6 -1.21 -8.42 -6.59
N LEU A 7 -0.46 -7.35 -6.34
CA LEU A 7 0.24 -6.57 -7.37
C LEU A 7 1.22 -7.42 -8.19
N MET A 8 2.01 -8.26 -7.53
CA MET A 8 3.02 -9.09 -8.18
C MET A 8 2.39 -10.27 -8.93
N LYS A 9 1.44 -10.97 -8.28
CA LYS A 9 0.89 -12.23 -8.81
C LYS A 9 -0.21 -12.02 -9.84
N ASP A 10 -1.09 -11.03 -9.62
CA ASP A 10 -2.29 -10.85 -10.44
C ASP A 10 -2.09 -9.80 -11.53
N LEU A 11 -1.22 -8.80 -11.29
CA LEU A 11 -0.92 -7.75 -12.26
C LEU A 11 0.47 -7.92 -12.90
N GLY A 12 1.29 -8.84 -12.40
CA GLY A 12 2.61 -9.12 -12.98
C GLY A 12 3.63 -7.99 -12.75
N LEU A 13 3.39 -7.14 -11.74
CA LEU A 13 4.34 -6.08 -11.38
C LEU A 13 5.62 -6.66 -10.79
N ASP A 14 6.71 -5.93 -10.95
CA ASP A 14 7.98 -6.26 -10.34
C ASP A 14 8.25 -5.42 -9.07
N SER A 15 9.42 -5.64 -8.45
CA SER A 15 9.79 -4.94 -7.23
C SER A 15 10.06 -3.45 -7.43
N LEU A 16 10.45 -3.03 -8.64
CA LEU A 16 10.67 -1.61 -8.95
C LEU A 16 9.32 -0.89 -9.08
N ASP A 17 8.35 -1.53 -9.73
CA ASP A 17 6.98 -1.02 -9.80
C ASP A 17 6.39 -0.78 -8.40
N LEU A 18 6.65 -1.70 -7.45
CA LEU A 18 6.20 -1.52 -6.06
C LEU A 18 6.85 -0.29 -5.40
N VAL A 19 8.14 -0.06 -5.63
CA VAL A 19 8.85 1.11 -5.08
C VAL A 19 8.23 2.39 -5.63
N GLU A 20 7.92 2.46 -6.93
CA GLU A 20 7.26 3.63 -7.53
C GLU A 20 5.88 3.91 -6.92
N ILE A 21 5.09 2.85 -6.70
CA ILE A 21 3.78 2.97 -6.05
C ILE A 21 3.93 3.50 -4.63
N ILE A 22 4.89 2.98 -3.87
CA ILE A 22 5.13 3.42 -2.49
C ILE A 22 5.54 4.88 -2.45
N VAL A 23 6.50 5.29 -3.30
CA VAL A 23 6.92 6.69 -3.41
C VAL A 23 5.76 7.60 -3.81
N ALA A 24 4.85 7.15 -4.68
CA ALA A 24 3.64 7.90 -5.02
C ALA A 24 2.70 8.06 -3.81
N LEU A 25 2.51 7.01 -3.01
CA LEU A 25 1.72 7.07 -1.77
C LEU A 25 2.34 8.02 -0.74
N GLU A 26 3.65 7.94 -0.54
CA GLU A 26 4.39 8.79 0.40
C GLU A 26 4.25 10.28 0.03
N ASN A 27 4.38 10.61 -1.25
CA ASN A 27 4.23 11.98 -1.76
C ASN A 27 2.78 12.49 -1.64
N GLU A 28 1.79 11.66 -1.95
CA GLU A 28 0.37 12.06 -1.90
C GLU A 28 -0.08 12.33 -0.45
N PHE A 29 0.35 11.50 0.50
CA PHE A 29 -0.13 11.57 1.89
C PHE A 29 0.87 12.23 2.86
N GLY A 30 2.07 12.59 2.39
CA GLY A 30 3.05 13.34 3.16
C GLY A 30 3.67 12.57 4.32
N PHE A 31 3.90 11.26 4.16
CA PHE A 31 4.58 10.42 5.16
C PHE A 31 5.56 9.46 4.51
N GLU A 32 6.48 8.89 5.29
CA GLU A 32 7.42 7.86 4.83
C GLU A 32 7.00 6.46 5.31
N ILE A 33 7.18 5.48 4.42
CA ILE A 33 7.06 4.04 4.62
C ILE A 33 8.47 3.47 4.70
N PRO A 34 8.85 2.81 5.81
CA PRO A 34 10.15 2.14 5.87
C PRO A 34 10.23 0.99 4.86
N ASP A 35 11.36 0.85 4.17
CA ASP A 35 11.65 -0.23 3.21
C ASP A 35 11.35 -1.62 3.78
N SER A 36 11.59 -1.82 5.08
CA SER A 36 11.31 -3.07 5.81
C SER A 36 9.83 -3.44 5.87
N GLU A 37 8.93 -2.57 5.42
CA GLU A 37 7.49 -2.80 5.39
C GLU A 37 6.93 -2.99 3.98
N TYR A 38 7.75 -2.84 2.93
CA TYR A 38 7.30 -2.88 1.54
C TYR A 38 6.69 -4.25 1.19
N ASP A 39 7.23 -5.31 1.77
CA ASP A 39 6.76 -6.68 1.62
C ASP A 39 5.35 -6.93 2.18
N LYS A 40 4.85 -6.05 3.03
CA LYS A 40 3.48 -6.11 3.56
C LYS A 40 2.45 -5.52 2.60
N LEU A 41 2.91 -4.78 1.58
CA LEU A 41 2.07 -3.93 0.72
C LEU A 41 1.73 -4.57 -0.62
N TYR A 42 2.05 -5.85 -0.85
CA TYR A 42 1.72 -6.52 -2.13
C TYR A 42 0.23 -6.63 -2.46
N ILE A 43 -0.66 -6.42 -1.50
CA ILE A 43 -2.11 -6.53 -1.66
C ILE A 43 -2.73 -5.15 -1.51
N VAL A 44 -3.62 -4.78 -2.42
CA VAL A 44 -4.31 -3.46 -2.42
C VAL A 44 -4.98 -3.19 -1.06
N LYS A 45 -5.64 -4.20 -0.46
CA LYS A 45 -6.21 -4.08 0.89
C LYS A 45 -5.16 -3.73 1.94
N SER A 46 -3.98 -4.34 1.91
CA SER A 46 -2.92 -4.05 2.87
C SER A 46 -2.44 -2.61 2.77
N MET A 47 -2.32 -2.07 1.55
CA MET A 47 -1.98 -0.66 1.33
C MET A 47 -3.04 0.28 1.91
N VAL A 48 -4.32 0.01 1.64
CA VAL A 48 -5.45 0.79 2.18
C VAL A 48 -5.46 0.73 3.72
N ASP A 49 -5.34 -0.46 4.30
CA ASP A 49 -5.33 -0.64 5.75
C ASP A 49 -4.12 0.08 6.39
N TYR A 50 -2.96 0.06 5.74
CA TYR A 50 -1.77 0.81 6.18
C TYR A 50 -2.03 2.32 6.22
N LEU A 51 -2.60 2.87 5.14
CA LEU A 51 -2.94 4.30 5.03
C LEU A 51 -3.93 4.74 6.10
N VAL A 52 -5.00 3.96 6.29
CA VAL A 52 -6.04 4.22 7.30
C VAL A 52 -5.43 4.27 8.70
N ASN A 53 -4.58 3.28 9.04
CA ASN A 53 -3.89 3.23 10.32
C ASN A 53 -2.91 4.40 10.49
N LYS A 54 -2.12 4.73 9.46
CA LYS A 54 -1.11 5.79 9.53
C LYS A 54 -1.74 7.18 9.70
N MET A 55 -2.85 7.44 9.01
CA MET A 55 -3.57 8.71 9.10
C MET A 55 -4.50 8.78 10.32
N ASN A 56 -4.53 7.75 11.18
CA ASN A 56 -5.51 7.62 12.27
C ASN A 56 -6.96 7.85 11.81
N ILE A 57 -7.24 7.51 10.54
CA ILE A 57 -8.60 7.60 10.01
C ILE A 57 -9.33 6.42 10.62
N VAL A 58 -10.29 6.69 11.50
CA VAL A 58 -11.19 5.65 11.98
C VAL A 58 -12.10 5.32 10.81
N ALA A 59 -11.73 4.33 9.99
CA ALA A 59 -12.68 3.71 9.09
C ALA A 59 -13.84 3.20 9.97
N GLY A 60 -15.06 3.67 9.68
CA GLY A 60 -16.25 3.56 10.53
C GLY A 60 -16.61 2.14 11.01
N PRO A 61 -17.67 2.02 11.85
CA PRO A 61 -17.78 1.00 12.87
C PRO A 61 -17.75 -0.43 12.33
N LYS A 62 -17.08 -1.28 13.12
CA LYS A 62 -17.02 -2.74 13.00
C LYS A 62 -18.39 -3.40 12.82
#